data_AF-A0A2M8T7S4-F1
#
_entry.id   AF-A0A2M8T7S4-F1
#
_cell.length_a   1.000
_cell.length_b   1.000
_cell.length_c   1.000
_cell.angle_alpha   90.00
_cell.angle_beta   90.00
_cell.angle_gamma   90.00
#
_symmetry.space_group_name_H-M   'P 1'
#
loop_
_entity.id
_entity.type
_entity.pdbx_description
1 polymer ?
#
loop_
_entity_poly.entity_id
_entity_poly.type
_entity_poly.pdbx_seq_one_letter_code
_entity_poly.pdbx_strand_id
1 'polypeptide(L)'
;MATNIEILKFNLQEKQYPYFDDDDLQMLLDTNDNDVKKASYEGCLLKANADDGLTLSNIKLSSNRDYWLTLAKQYETGSYSTSMRRADEI
;
A
#
# COMPACT_ATOMS: atom_id res chain seq x y z
N MET A 1 -15.31 -15.10 1.18
CA MET A 1 -14.65 -14.02 1.94
C MET A 1 -13.26 -13.84 1.35
N ALA A 2 -12.81 -12.61 1.14
CA ALA A 2 -11.42 -12.37 0.72
C ALA A 2 -10.49 -12.71 1.90
N THR A 3 -9.36 -13.34 1.63
CA THR A 3 -8.33 -13.65 2.64
C THR A 3 -7.50 -12.39 2.94
N ASN A 4 -6.83 -12.37 4.08
CA ASN A 4 -5.98 -11.24 4.47
C ASN A 4 -4.91 -10.91 3.41
N ILE A 5 -4.35 -11.94 2.78
CA ILE A 5 -3.39 -11.79 1.69
C ILE A 5 -4.02 -11.16 0.43
N GLU A 6 -5.24 -11.52 0.06
CA GLU A 6 -5.95 -10.92 -1.08
C GLU A 6 -6.29 -9.44 -0.82
N ILE A 7 -6.63 -9.09 0.42
CA ILE A 7 -6.85 -7.69 0.82
C ILE A 7 -5.54 -6.92 0.81
N LEU A 8 -4.44 -7.52 1.30
CA LEU A 8 -3.13 -6.91 1.27
C LEU A 8 -2.64 -6.67 -0.17
N LYS A 9 -2.80 -7.65 -1.08
CA LYS A 9 -2.51 -7.50 -2.51
C LYS A 9 -3.29 -6.34 -3.14
N PHE A 10 -4.56 -6.20 -2.76
CA PHE A 10 -5.40 -5.11 -3.23
C PHE A 10 -4.91 -3.75 -2.71
N ASN A 11 -4.63 -3.64 -1.41
CA ASN A 11 -4.16 -2.42 -0.76
C ASN A 11 -2.81 -1.97 -1.32
N LEU A 12 -1.90 -2.91 -1.56
CA LEU A 12 -0.60 -2.65 -2.18
C LEU A 12 -0.69 -2.51 -3.70
N GLN A 13 -1.88 -2.70 -4.30
CA GLN A 13 -2.11 -2.62 -5.74
C GLN A 13 -1.18 -3.52 -6.56
N GLU A 14 -0.91 -4.75 -6.10
CA GLU A 14 -0.02 -5.72 -6.77
C GLU A 14 -0.44 -6.03 -8.21
N LYS A 15 -1.70 -5.77 -8.57
CA LYS A 15 -2.18 -5.88 -9.96
C LYS A 15 -1.68 -4.77 -10.89
N GLN A 16 -1.49 -3.54 -10.39
CA GLN A 16 -1.02 -2.39 -11.17
C GLN A 16 0.48 -2.20 -11.04
N TYR A 17 1.00 -2.41 -9.82
CA TYR A 17 2.39 -2.22 -9.45
C TYR A 17 2.92 -3.49 -8.77
N PRO A 18 3.11 -4.59 -9.51
CA PRO A 18 3.62 -5.83 -8.94
C PRO A 18 5.01 -5.60 -8.35
N TYR A 19 5.19 -5.98 -7.09
CA TYR A 19 6.44 -5.81 -6.36
C TYR A 19 6.72 -6.96 -5.38
N PHE A 20 5.68 -7.46 -4.71
CA PHE A 20 5.79 -8.55 -3.74
C PHE A 20 5.19 -9.83 -4.32
N ASP A 21 5.85 -10.97 -4.07
CA ASP A 21 5.23 -12.26 -4.34
C ASP A 21 4.35 -12.70 -3.15
N ASP A 22 3.63 -13.81 -3.30
CA ASP A 22 2.73 -14.33 -2.27
C ASP A 22 3.46 -14.63 -0.95
N ASP A 23 4.69 -15.13 -1.03
CA ASP A 23 5.52 -15.43 0.16
C ASP A 23 5.91 -14.15 0.92
N ASP A 24 6.32 -13.10 0.19
CA ASP A 24 6.68 -11.80 0.77
C ASP A 24 5.47 -11.17 1.49
N LEU A 25 4.29 -11.24 0.87
CA LEU A 25 3.05 -10.72 1.45
C LEU A 25 2.63 -11.52 2.69
N GLN A 26 2.83 -12.83 2.66
CA GLN A 26 2.55 -13.70 3.79
C GLN A 26 3.49 -13.40 4.97
N MET A 27 4.77 -13.16 4.69
CA MET A 27 5.76 -12.75 5.70
C MET A 27 5.46 -11.35 6.25
N LEU A 28 5.03 -10.42 5.40
CA LEU A 28 4.64 -9.07 5.79
C LEU A 28 3.44 -9.12 6.74
N LEU A 29 2.45 -9.98 6.48
CA LEU A 29 1.34 -10.23 7.38
C LEU A 29 1.80 -10.84 8.71
N ASP A 30 2.64 -11.88 8.66
CA ASP A 30 3.09 -12.59 9.86
C ASP A 30 3.85 -11.66 10.81
N THR A 31 4.75 -10.85 10.26
CA THR A 31 5.55 -9.86 11.01
C THR A 31 4.69 -8.75 11.61
N ASN A 32 3.50 -8.51 11.05
CA ASN A 32 2.56 -7.48 11.47
C ASN A 32 1.35 -8.06 12.24
N ASP A 33 1.51 -9.19 12.93
CA ASP A 33 0.45 -9.85 13.73
C ASP A 33 -0.80 -10.24 12.91
N ASN A 34 -0.64 -10.51 11.62
CA ASN A 34 -1.72 -10.69 10.64
C ASN A 34 -2.66 -9.47 10.51
N ASP A 35 -2.23 -8.29 10.98
CA ASP A 35 -2.95 -7.03 10.81
C ASP A 35 -2.72 -6.48 9.40
N VAL A 36 -3.74 -6.61 8.56
CA VAL A 36 -3.70 -6.17 7.17
C VAL A 36 -3.41 -4.67 7.05
N LYS A 37 -3.85 -3.83 7.99
CA LYS A 37 -3.58 -2.38 7.91
C LYS A 37 -2.12 -2.08 8.18
N LYS A 38 -1.54 -2.67 9.23
CA LYS A 38 -0.12 -2.51 9.53
C LYS A 38 0.75 -3.05 8.40
N ALA A 39 0.43 -4.24 7.88
CA ALA A 39 1.12 -4.80 6.73
C ALA A 39 0.98 -3.90 5.49
N SER A 40 -0.20 -3.29 5.25
CA SER A 40 -0.40 -2.37 4.12
C SER A 40 0.44 -1.10 4.28
N TYR A 41 0.54 -0.57 5.50
CA TYR A 41 1.42 0.57 5.81
C TYR A 41 2.88 0.25 5.47
N GLU A 42 3.41 -0.84 6.02
CA GLU A 42 4.80 -1.25 5.80
C GLU A 42 5.08 -1.56 4.33
N GLY A 43 4.17 -2.26 3.65
CA GLY A 43 4.30 -2.56 2.23
C GLY A 43 4.34 -1.30 1.37
N CYS A 44 3.55 -0.27 1.71
CA CYS A 44 3.61 1.03 1.02
C CYS A 44 4.95 1.74 1.25
N LEU A 45 5.53 1.68 2.47
CA LEU A 45 6.85 2.25 2.74
C LEU A 45 7.95 1.55 1.96
N LEU A 46 7.90 0.23 1.88
CA LEU A 46 8.85 -0.58 1.10
C LEU A 46 8.80 -0.22 -0.39
N LYS A 47 7.59 -0.08 -0.96
CA LYS A 47 7.42 0.40 -2.33
C LYS A 47 7.95 1.81 -2.52
N ALA A 48 7.65 2.72 -1.60
CA ALA A 48 8.16 4.09 -1.63
C ALA A 48 9.70 4.14 -1.62
N ASN A 49 10.34 3.23 -0.87
CA ASN A 49 11.79 3.13 -0.79
C ASN A 49 12.40 2.52 -2.05
N ALA A 50 11.76 1.52 -2.65
CA ALA A 50 12.20 0.93 -3.91
C ALA A 50 12.10 1.91 -5.09
N ASP A 51 11.05 2.73 -5.13
CA ASP A 51 10.83 3.77 -6.16
C ASP A 51 11.82 4.94 -6.04
N ASP A 52 12.49 5.10 -4.89
CA ASP A 52 13.46 6.17 -4.64
C ASP A 52 14.87 5.89 -5.20
N GLY A 53 15.13 4.64 -5.58
CA GLY A 53 16.49 4.13 -5.74
C GLY A 53 16.78 3.48 -7.08
N LEU A 54 16.74 4.25 -8.18
CA LEU A 54 17.56 3.99 -9.39
C LEU A 54 17.68 5.29 -10.21
N THR A 55 18.54 6.22 -9.75
CA THR A 55 19.01 7.35 -10.56
C THR A 55 20.03 6.84 -11.59
N LEU A 56 19.60 6.01 -12.54
CA LEU A 56 20.39 5.67 -13.73
C LEU A 56 20.36 6.88 -14.66
N SER A 57 21.45 7.66 -14.64
CA SER A 57 21.87 8.57 -15.70
C SER A 57 20.73 9.41 -16.33
N ASN A 58 20.43 10.55 -15.71
CA ASN A 58 19.74 11.70 -16.34
C ASN A 58 18.27 11.53 -16.77
N ILE A 59 17.57 10.46 -16.43
CA ILE A 59 16.12 10.37 -16.66
C ILE A 59 15.42 10.17 -15.31
N LYS A 60 14.89 11.26 -14.76
CA LYS A 60 14.00 11.21 -13.61
C LYS A 60 12.65 10.68 -14.11
N LEU A 61 12.47 9.36 -14.13
CA LEU A 61 11.12 8.80 -14.19
C LEU A 61 10.36 9.38 -12.99
N SER A 62 9.15 9.89 -13.22
CA SER A 62 8.34 10.49 -12.16
C SER A 62 8.19 9.49 -11.01
N SER A 63 8.94 9.68 -9.92
CA SER A 63 8.94 8.77 -8.78
C SER A 63 7.54 8.71 -8.18
N ASN A 64 6.99 7.52 -8.01
CA ASN A 64 5.74 7.27 -7.30
C ASN A 64 5.93 7.24 -5.79
N ARG A 65 7.13 7.59 -5.29
CA ARG A 65 7.44 7.65 -3.87
C ARG A 65 6.41 8.44 -3.07
N ASP A 66 6.08 9.66 -3.50
CA ASP A 66 5.10 10.51 -2.78
C ASP A 66 3.70 9.89 -2.76
N TYR A 67 3.33 9.20 -3.84
CA TYR A 67 2.10 8.44 -3.92
C TYR A 67 2.06 7.32 -2.88
N TRP A 68 3.11 6.50 -2.82
CA TRP A 68 3.21 5.41 -1.85
C TRP A 68 3.27 5.90 -0.40
N LEU A 69 3.97 7.00 -0.13
CA LEU A 69 4.01 7.62 1.21
C LEU A 69 2.63 8.18 1.61
N THR A 70 1.91 8.78 0.68
CA THR A 70 0.54 9.28 0.92
C THR A 70 -0.43 8.13 1.18
N LEU A 71 -0.31 7.05 0.42
CA LEU A 71 -1.10 5.83 0.60
C LEU A 71 -0.81 5.18 1.97
N ALA A 72 0.47 5.07 2.36
CA ALA A 72 0.86 4.57 3.67
C ALA A 72 0.14 5.32 4.80
N LYS A 73 0.16 6.66 4.78
CA LYS A 73 -0.49 7.49 5.80
C LYS A 73 -1.99 7.20 6.00
N GLN A 74 -2.69 6.70 4.98
CA GLN A 74 -4.10 6.30 5.10
C GLN A 74 -4.29 5.07 6.01
N TYR A 75 -3.28 4.22 6.14
CA TYR A 75 -3.28 3.06 7.01
C TYR A 75 -2.79 3.38 8.43
N GLU A 76 -1.96 4.43 8.59
CA GLU A 76 -1.45 4.88 9.89
C GLU A 76 -2.53 5.59 10.74
N THR A 77 -3.35 6.42 10.09
CA THR A 77 -4.45 7.08 10.78
C THR A 77 -5.65 6.13 10.83
N GLY A 78 -5.96 5.61 12.01
CA GLY A 78 -7.07 4.68 12.25
C GLY A 78 -8.47 5.26 12.04
N SER A 79 -8.68 6.17 11.08
CA SER A 79 -9.93 6.91 10.92
C SER A 79 -10.18 7.33 9.46
N TYR A 80 -10.28 6.38 8.54
CA TYR A 80 -11.25 6.58 7.45
C TYR A 80 -12.62 6.25 8.04
N SER A 81 -13.22 7.24 8.70
CA SER A 81 -14.67 7.30 8.82
C SER A 81 -15.20 7.37 7.39
N THR A 82 -15.53 6.23 6.79
CA THR A 82 -16.30 6.20 5.54
C THR A 82 -17.74 6.59 5.86
N SER A 83 -17.93 7.85 6.22
CA SER A 83 -19.19 8.55 6.14
C SER A 83 -19.19 9.38 4.86
N MET A 84 -18.88 8.74 3.72
CA MET A 84 -19.36 9.24 2.43
C MET A 84 -20.86 8.98 2.37
N ARG A 85 -21.66 9.87 2.99
CA ARG A 85 -23.07 9.98 2.65
C ARG A 85 -23.13 10.39 1.18
N ARG A 86 -23.87 9.62 0.37
CA ARG A 86 -24.14 9.96 -1.03
C ARG A 86 -24.70 11.39 -1.07
N ALA A 87 -24.22 12.22 -1.99
CA ALA A 87 -24.66 13.61 -2.17
C ALA A 87 -26.09 13.74 -2.75
N ASP A 88 -26.94 12.72 -2.58
CA ASP A 88 -28.29 12.63 -3.12
C ASP A 88 -29.29 12.55 -1.95
N GLU A 89 -29.28 13.55 -1.07
CA GLU A 89 -30.32 13.80 -0.06
C GLU A 89 -30.41 15.32 0.22
N ILE A 90 -30.85 16.12 -0.77
CA ILE A 90 -31.46 17.45 -0.54
C ILE A 90 -32.78 17.53 -1.31
#